data_AF-A0A8E6LCN0-F1
#
_entry.id   AF-A0A8E6LCN0-F1
#
_cell.length_a   1.000
_cell.length_b   1.000
_cell.length_c   1.000
_cell.angle_alpha   90.00
_cell.angle_beta   90.00
_cell.angle_gamma   90.00
#
_symmetry.space_group_name_H-M   'P 1'
#
loop_
_entity.id
_entity.type
_entity.pdbx_description
1 polymer ?
#
loop_
_entity_poly.entity_id
_entity_poly.type
_entity_poly.pdbx_seq_one_letter_code
_entity_poly.pdbx_strand_id
1 'polypeptide(L)' 'MEIKAQQFVTSTGRQVLTDNGQQGMGGVAGIGSTTEKCQGRVAEAIFANCAELDNDQLNEIIDWIRLYQR' A
#
# COMPACT_ATOMS: atom_id res chain seq x y z
N MET A 1 -6.45 -15.39 2.22
CA MET A 1 -5.74 -14.73 3.34
C MET A 1 -6.35 -13.35 3.45
N GLU A 2 -6.81 -12.92 4.62
CA GLU A 2 -7.41 -11.59 4.76
C GLU A 2 -6.30 -10.52 4.77
N ILE A 3 -6.35 -9.59 3.81
CA ILE A 3 -5.41 -8.45 3.76
C ILE A 3 -5.85 -7.43 4.81
N LYS A 4 -4.90 -6.98 5.63
CA LYS A 4 -5.14 -5.99 6.69
C LYS A 4 -4.37 -4.71 6.39
N ALA A 5 -5.00 -3.56 6.58
CA ALA A 5 -4.38 -2.25 6.35
C ALA A 5 -3.08 -2.07 7.14
N GLN A 6 -2.98 -2.68 8.33
CA GLN A 6 -1.81 -2.62 9.20
C GLN A 6 -0.58 -3.37 8.66
N GLN A 7 -0.74 -4.21 7.62
CA GLN A 7 0.37 -4.88 6.96
C GLN A 7 1.17 -3.94 6.05
N PHE A 8 0.55 -2.83 5.62
CA PHE A 8 1.20 -1.84 4.78
C PHE A 8 2.00 -0.89 5.67
N VAL A 9 3.31 -1.12 5.74
CA VAL A 9 4.23 -0.33 6.57
C VAL A 9 5.43 0.15 5.76
N THR A 10 6.00 1.29 6.18
CA THR A 10 7.28 1.78 5.67
C THR A 10 8.44 0.87 6.08
N SER A 11 9.64 1.10 5.54
CA SER A 11 10.87 0.43 5.97
C SER A 11 11.19 0.62 7.46
N THR A 12 10.65 1.66 8.10
CA THR A 12 10.79 1.92 9.54
C THR A 12 9.63 1.36 10.37
N GLY A 13 8.72 0.59 9.76
CA GLY A 13 7.58 -0.03 10.44
C GLY A 13 6.37 0.88 10.68
N ARG A 14 6.29 2.05 10.05
CA ARG A 14 5.17 2.99 10.24
C ARG A 14 4.04 2.67 9.25
N GLN A 15 2.80 2.56 9.72
CA GLN A 15 1.63 2.22 8.87
C GLN A 15 1.33 3.27 7.81
N VAL A 16 1.27 2.90 6.52
CA VAL A 16 0.96 3.80 5.38
C VAL A 16 -0.52 3.95 5.07
N LEU A 17 -1.38 3.27 5.82
CA LEU A 17 -2.83 3.37 5.74
C LEU A 17 -3.41 3.66 7.13
N THR A 18 -4.64 4.18 7.15
CA THR A 18 -5.51 4.18 8.33
C THR A 18 -6.06 2.79 8.58
N ASP A 19 -6.71 2.56 9.73
CA ASP A 19 -7.35 1.28 10.03
C ASP A 19 -8.46 0.90 9.02
N ASN A 20 -9.01 1.89 8.31
CA ASN A 20 -10.03 1.69 7.27
C ASN A 20 -9.43 1.54 5.87
N GLY A 21 -8.10 1.43 5.74
CA GLY A 21 -7.43 1.24 4.46
C GLY A 21 -7.26 2.48 3.60
N GLN A 22 -7.58 3.66 4.13
CA GLN A 22 -7.39 4.93 3.41
C GLN A 22 -5.97 5.45 3.56
N GLN A 23 -5.48 6.21 2.58
CA GLN A 23 -4.19 6.87 2.67
C GLN A 23 -4.04 7.72 3.94
N GLY A 24 -2.99 7.43 4.73
CA GLY A 24 -2.69 8.08 6.00
C GLY A 24 -1.29 7.69 6.46
N MET A 25 -0.82 8.18 7.61
CA MET A 25 0.52 7.82 8.07
C MET A 25 0.57 7.64 9.58
N GLY A 26 1.03 6.47 10.02
CA GLY A 26 0.92 5.99 11.40
C GLY A 26 -0.54 5.80 11.83
N GLY A 27 -1.40 5.34 10.93
CA GLY A 27 -2.82 5.15 11.19
C GLY A 27 -3.67 6.43 11.12
N VAL A 28 -3.06 7.60 10.95
CA VAL A 28 -3.76 8.90 10.99
C VAL A 28 -3.99 9.45 9.57
N ALA A 29 -5.25 9.74 9.23
CA ALA A 29 -5.64 10.29 7.94
C ALA A 29 -4.99 11.67 7.68
N GLY A 30 -4.60 11.94 6.43
CA GLY A 30 -4.07 13.24 6.01
C GLY A 30 -2.65 13.59 6.49
N ILE A 31 -2.08 12.77 7.38
CA ILE A 31 -0.69 12.88 7.84
C ILE A 31 0.26 12.26 6.82
N GLY A 32 1.46 12.83 6.71
CA GLY A 32 2.53 12.39 5.81
C GLY A 32 3.04 13.53 4.95
N SER A 33 4.32 13.46 4.62
CA SER A 33 4.96 14.24 3.56
C SER A 33 4.29 13.99 2.21
N THR A 34 4.57 14.85 1.24
CA THR A 34 4.10 14.66 -0.14
C THR A 34 4.49 13.28 -0.69
N THR A 35 5.71 12.82 -0.40
CA THR A 35 6.19 11.49 -0.81
C THR A 35 5.40 10.36 -0.13
N GLU A 36 5.21 10.44 1.19
CA GLU A 36 4.42 9.43 1.93
C GLU A 36 2.96 9.39 1.45
N LYS A 37 2.37 10.55 1.11
CA LYS A 37 1.02 10.62 0.54
C LYS A 37 0.94 9.92 -0.82
N CYS A 38 1.93 10.10 -1.69
CA CYS A 38 1.99 9.39 -2.97
C CYS A 38 2.11 7.87 -2.78
N GLN A 39 3.00 7.42 -1.89
CA GLN A 39 3.15 5.99 -1.59
C GLN A 39 1.88 5.39 -0.96
N GLY A 40 1.26 6.12 -0.03
CA GLY A 40 0.02 5.70 0.63
C GLY A 40 -1.15 5.54 -0.35
N ARG A 41 -1.23 6.35 -1.42
CA ARG A 41 -2.24 6.14 -2.48
C ARG A 41 -2.07 4.83 -3.23
N VAL A 42 -0.82 4.43 -3.48
CA VAL A 42 -0.55 3.12 -4.11
C VAL A 42 -0.93 2.00 -3.14
N ALA A 43 -0.59 2.11 -1.86
CA ALA A 43 -0.99 1.14 -0.84
C ALA A 43 -2.52 1.04 -0.71
N GLU A 44 -3.23 2.16 -0.75
CA GLU A 44 -4.70 2.21 -0.71
C GLU A 44 -5.30 1.51 -1.94
N ALA A 45 -4.74 1.75 -3.13
CA ALA A 45 -5.17 1.06 -4.35
C ALA A 45 -4.95 -0.46 -4.26
N ILE A 46 -3.81 -0.90 -3.71
CA ILE A 46 -3.57 -2.33 -3.49
C ILE A 46 -4.59 -2.90 -2.50
N PHE A 47 -4.79 -2.24 -1.35
CA PHE A 47 -5.73 -2.68 -0.33
C PHE A 47 -7.17 -2.80 -0.86
N ALA A 48 -7.62 -1.84 -1.68
CA ALA A 48 -8.97 -1.81 -2.22
C ALA A 48 -9.22 -2.81 -3.35
N ASN A 49 -8.19 -3.20 -4.11
CA ASN A 49 -8.37 -3.95 -5.37
C ASN A 49 -7.72 -5.34 -5.40
N CYS A 50 -6.78 -5.64 -4.49
CA CYS A 50 -5.97 -6.86 -4.59
C CYS A 50 -6.43 -8.02 -3.70
N ALA A 51 -7.53 -7.87 -2.94
CA ALA A 51 -7.98 -8.88 -1.97
C ALA A 51 -8.35 -10.24 -2.60
N GLU A 52 -8.79 -10.23 -3.87
CA GLU A 52 -9.22 -11.43 -4.60
C GLU A 52 -8.15 -11.97 -5.56
N LEU A 53 -7.01 -11.28 -5.68
CA LEU A 53 -5.95 -11.69 -6.60
C LEU A 53 -5.15 -12.87 -6.04
N ASP A 54 -4.80 -13.79 -6.93
CA ASP A 54 -3.87 -14.87 -6.61
C ASP A 54 -2.41 -14.42 -6.69
N ASN A 55 -1.49 -15.31 -6.31
CA ASN A 55 -0.07 -14.99 -6.28
C ASN A 55 0.50 -14.69 -7.67
N ASP A 56 -0.01 -15.30 -8.74
CA ASP A 56 0.50 -15.09 -10.10
C ASP A 56 0.12 -13.69 -10.59
N GLN A 57 -1.12 -13.27 -10.33
CA GLN A 57 -1.61 -11.93 -10.63
C GLN A 57 -0.88 -10.85 -9.80
N LEU A 58 -0.59 -11.13 -8.52
CA LEU A 58 0.20 -10.23 -7.68
C LEU A 58 1.67 -10.11 -8.16
N ASN A 59 2.26 -11.22 -8.62
CA ASN A 59 3.60 -11.21 -9.19
C ASN A 59 3.67 -10.34 -10.45
N GLU A 60 2.64 -10.38 -11.30
CA GLU A 60 2.56 -9.53 -12.50
C GLU A 60 2.58 -8.04 -12.14
N ILE A 61 1.82 -7.63 -11.10
CA ILE A 61 1.83 -6.25 -10.60
C ILE A 61 3.23 -5.85 -10.09
N ILE A 62 3.91 -6.74 -9.37
CA ILE A 62 5.29 -6.51 -8.91
C ILE A 62 6.24 -6.33 -10.09
N ASP A 63 6.06 -7.11 -11.16
CA ASP A 63 6.89 -7.01 -12.35
C ASP A 63 6.68 -5.69 -13.11
N TRP A 64 5.46 -5.15 -13.16
CA TRP A 64 5.23 -3.80 -13.68
C TRP A 64 5.99 -2.73 -12.89
N ILE A 65 6.04 -2.86 -11.55
CA ILE A 65 6.82 -1.95 -10.70
C ILE A 65 8.31 -2.06 -11.02
N ARG A 66 8.84 -3.28 -11.19
CA ARG A 66 10.25 -3.51 -11.55
C ARG A 66 10.61 -2.93 -12.91
N LEU A 67 9.70 -3.00 -13.90
CA LEU A 67 9.90 -2.38 -15.21
C LEU A 67 9.91 -0.84 -15.15
N TYR A 68 9.13 -0.26 -14.24
CA TYR A 68 9.10 1.18 -14.02
C TYR A 68 10.31 1.71 -13.26
N GLN A 69 10.84 0.91 -12.32
CA GLN A 69 12.08 1.21 -11.60
C GLN A 69 13.24 1.24 -12.61
N ARG A 70 13.89 2.41 -12.75
CA ARG A 70 15.10 2.57 -13.57
C ARG A 70 16.34 2.15 -12.82
#